data_AF-A0A2D0L9R9-F1
#
_entry.id   AF-A0A2D0L9R9-F1
#
_cell.length_a   1.000
_cell.length_b   1.000
_cell.length_c   1.000
_cell.angle_alpha   90.00
_cell.angle_beta   90.00
_cell.angle_gamma   90.00
#
_symmetry.space_group_name_H-M   'P 1'
#
loop_
_entity.id
_entity.type
_entity.pdbx_description
1 polymer ?
#
loop_
_entity_poly.entity_id
_entity_poly.type
_entity_poly.pdbx_seq_one_letter_code
_entity_poly.pdbx_strand_id
1 'polypeptide(L)'
;MKVLFNIILIALSLIIQPVLAAKDYTITFEKQIEPFELLIPFYLLKVNNQCMPKFGPYNFTLDSLSSKFSIDAQDVNSGACVGRQKKIVWLVSRTLLPPTGLDPQSCLVQFSVTFYWIAGWQAAVTSTCDDLVKQATCEGENCYNYCADLDDCYMPTKVNFGNEEKDLIKIVFK
;
A
#
# COMPACT_ATOMS: atom_id res chain seq x y z
N MET A 1 0.44 -46.70 5.16
CA MET A 1 1.49 -45.78 4.68
C MET A 1 1.03 -44.82 3.58
N LYS A 2 0.41 -45.28 2.48
CA LYS A 2 -0.04 -44.39 1.37
C LYS A 2 -1.06 -43.30 1.78
N VAL A 3 -2.01 -43.63 2.65
CA VAL A 3 -3.04 -42.68 3.12
C VAL A 3 -2.43 -41.58 4.00
N LEU A 4 -1.50 -41.94 4.90
CA LEU A 4 -0.81 -40.97 5.77
C LEU A 4 0.02 -39.98 4.95
N PHE A 5 0.67 -40.47 3.88
CA PHE A 5 1.46 -39.64 2.98
C PHE A 5 0.60 -38.63 2.20
N ASN A 6 -0.59 -39.04 1.75
CA ASN A 6 -1.54 -38.13 1.10
C ASN A 6 -2.10 -37.08 2.07
N ILE A 7 -2.39 -37.44 3.32
CA ILE A 7 -2.85 -36.47 4.33
C ILE A 7 -1.75 -35.45 4.64
N ILE A 8 -0.49 -35.88 4.74
CA ILE A 8 0.66 -34.99 4.94
C ILE A 8 0.83 -34.06 3.74
N LEU A 9 0.70 -34.55 2.50
CA LEU A 9 0.79 -33.71 1.30
C LEU A 9 -0.33 -32.67 1.21
N ILE A 10 -1.57 -33.04 1.55
CA ILE A 10 -2.69 -32.10 1.59
C ILE A 10 -2.46 -31.05 2.68
N ALA A 11 -2.03 -31.46 3.88
CA ALA A 11 -1.71 -30.54 4.97
C ALA A 11 -0.55 -29.60 4.59
N LEU A 12 0.52 -30.10 3.96
CA LEU A 12 1.61 -29.27 3.45
C LEU A 12 1.13 -28.32 2.35
N SER A 13 0.27 -28.76 1.43
CA SER A 13 -0.26 -27.89 0.37
C SER A 13 -1.08 -26.74 0.94
N LEU A 14 -1.84 -26.98 2.02
CA LEU A 14 -2.61 -25.95 2.73
C LEU A 14 -1.71 -24.99 3.53
N ILE A 15 -0.51 -25.41 3.92
CA ILE A 15 0.49 -24.57 4.63
C ILE A 15 1.36 -23.79 3.64
N ILE A 16 1.67 -24.35 2.47
CA ILE A 16 2.54 -23.74 1.46
C ILE A 16 1.80 -22.66 0.65
N GLN A 17 0.52 -22.85 0.33
CA GLN A 17 -0.27 -21.88 -0.44
C GLN A 17 -0.34 -20.47 0.21
N PRO A 18 -0.49 -20.33 1.54
CA PRO A 18 -0.40 -19.04 2.21
C PRO A 18 0.99 -18.38 2.05
N VAL A 19 2.07 -19.15 2.20
CA VAL A 19 3.46 -18.65 2.09
C VAL A 19 3.78 -18.16 0.67
N LEU A 20 3.20 -18.79 -0.36
CA LEU A 20 3.32 -18.38 -1.76
C LEU A 20 2.49 -17.14 -2.13
N ALA A 21 1.65 -16.63 -1.23
CA ALA A 21 0.85 -15.43 -1.45
C ALA A 21 1.47 -14.17 -0.81
N ALA A 22 2.71 -14.25 -0.33
CA ALA A 22 3.50 -13.07 0.02
C ALA A 22 3.94 -12.38 -1.27
N LYS A 23 3.49 -11.15 -1.48
CA LYS A 23 3.86 -10.32 -2.64
C LYS A 23 4.70 -9.15 -2.17
N ASP A 24 5.75 -8.87 -2.93
CA ASP A 24 6.61 -7.70 -2.73
C ASP A 24 6.11 -6.53 -3.56
N TYR A 25 6.18 -5.34 -2.98
CA TYR A 25 5.77 -4.08 -3.58
C TYR A 25 6.89 -3.05 -3.42
N THR A 26 7.02 -2.15 -4.39
CA THR A 26 7.79 -0.92 -4.23
C THR A 26 6.82 0.25 -4.33
N ILE A 27 6.63 0.98 -3.23
CA ILE A 27 5.73 2.11 -3.14
C ILE A 27 6.53 3.40 -3.28
N THR A 28 6.32 4.10 -4.38
CA THR A 28 6.95 5.35 -4.73
C THR A 28 6.01 6.52 -4.49
N PHE A 29 6.46 7.50 -3.72
CA PHE A 29 5.80 8.78 -3.52
C PHE A 29 6.53 9.85 -4.33
N GLU A 30 5.79 10.66 -5.07
CA GLU A 30 6.34 11.78 -5.83
C GLU A 30 5.57 13.06 -5.51
N LYS A 31 6.30 14.16 -5.34
CA LYS A 31 5.77 15.50 -5.31
C LYS A 31 5.89 16.09 -6.72
N GLN A 32 4.78 16.51 -7.30
CA GLN A 32 4.83 17.28 -8.53
C GLN A 32 5.42 18.67 -8.25
N ILE A 33 6.35 19.10 -9.10
CA ILE A 33 6.93 20.44 -9.00
C ILE A 33 6.27 21.27 -10.10
N GLU A 34 5.33 22.13 -9.73
CA GLU A 34 4.75 23.10 -10.66
C GLU A 34 5.55 24.42 -10.64
N PRO A 35 5.80 25.05 -11.80
CA PRO A 35 6.72 26.18 -11.93
C PRO A 35 6.31 27.47 -11.19
N PHE A 36 5.12 27.54 -10.61
CA PHE A 36 4.59 28.73 -9.94
C PHE A 36 3.94 28.45 -8.58
N GLU A 37 4.00 27.22 -8.09
CA GLU A 37 3.40 26.88 -6.80
C GLU A 37 4.42 27.07 -5.68
N LEU A 38 3.95 27.63 -4.55
CA LEU A 38 4.77 27.74 -3.36
C LEU A 38 5.30 26.33 -3.02
N LEU A 39 6.62 26.16 -2.88
CA LEU A 39 7.27 24.86 -2.66
C LEU A 39 7.00 24.32 -1.24
N ILE A 40 5.73 24.13 -0.88
CA ILE A 40 5.31 23.63 0.43
C ILE A 40 5.66 22.13 0.49
N PRO A 41 6.46 21.68 1.46
CA PRO A 41 6.80 20.28 1.61
C PRO A 41 5.58 19.45 2.01
N PHE A 42 5.62 18.15 1.68
CA PHE A 42 4.73 17.15 2.26
C PHE A 42 5.47 16.40 3.35
N TYR A 43 4.88 16.35 4.54
CA TYR A 43 5.36 15.54 5.64
C TYR A 43 4.49 14.30 5.75
N LEU A 44 5.10 13.13 5.61
CA LEU A 44 4.41 11.85 5.69
C LEU A 44 4.82 11.13 6.97
N LEU A 45 3.82 10.74 7.77
CA LEU A 45 3.99 10.02 9.03
C LEU A 45 3.21 8.70 8.98
N LYS A 46 3.92 7.58 9.07
CA LYS A 46 3.29 6.26 9.10
C LYS A 46 2.56 6.03 10.42
N VAL A 47 1.27 5.69 10.36
CA VAL A 47 0.45 5.43 11.56
C VAL A 47 0.01 3.97 11.71
N ASN A 48 0.06 3.17 10.64
CA ASN A 48 -0.28 1.74 10.69
C ASN A 48 0.48 0.97 9.59
N ASN A 49 0.81 -0.31 9.83
CA ASN A 49 1.47 -1.22 8.87
C ASN A 49 1.03 -2.70 9.04
N GLN A 50 -0.25 -2.91 9.33
CA GLN A 50 -0.83 -4.24 9.56
C GLN A 50 -0.50 -5.24 8.45
N CYS A 51 0.13 -6.35 8.83
CA CYS A 51 0.51 -7.46 7.93
C CYS A 51 1.44 -7.05 6.78
N MET A 52 2.14 -5.93 6.94
CA MET A 52 3.20 -5.44 6.06
C MET A 52 4.42 -5.08 6.94
N PRO A 53 5.23 -6.07 7.37
CA PRO A 53 6.28 -5.86 8.35
C PRO A 53 7.54 -5.20 7.77
N LYS A 54 7.79 -5.37 6.47
CA LYS A 54 8.84 -4.63 5.75
C LYS A 54 8.24 -3.32 5.28
N PHE A 55 8.72 -2.20 5.78
CA PHE A 55 8.33 -0.86 5.37
C PHE A 55 9.50 0.11 5.68
N GLY A 56 9.53 1.25 4.99
CA GLY A 56 10.58 2.26 5.14
C GLY A 56 10.55 3.01 6.49
N PRO A 57 11.08 4.24 6.56
CA PRO A 57 11.13 5.00 7.80
C PRO A 57 9.73 5.32 8.35
N TYR A 58 9.66 5.61 9.65
CA TYR A 58 8.40 6.01 10.30
C TYR A 58 7.86 7.34 9.76
N ASN A 59 8.74 8.23 9.32
CA ASN A 59 8.38 9.48 8.66
C ASN A 59 9.36 9.79 7.51
N PHE A 60 8.91 10.61 6.57
CA PHE A 60 9.75 11.18 5.52
C PHE A 60 9.10 12.47 4.99
N THR A 61 9.90 13.24 4.26
CA THR A 61 9.46 14.51 3.66
C THR A 61 9.61 14.42 2.14
N LEU A 62 8.69 15.03 1.41
CA LEU A 62 8.83 15.32 -0.01
C LEU A 62 8.90 16.83 -0.20
N ASP A 63 10.04 17.32 -0.67
CA ASP A 63 10.28 18.73 -0.96
C ASP A 63 10.91 18.91 -2.35
N SER A 64 11.45 20.08 -2.65
CA SER A 64 12.10 20.34 -3.93
C SER A 64 13.44 19.61 -4.12
N LEU A 65 14.11 19.23 -3.02
CA LEU A 65 15.39 18.50 -3.05
C LEU A 65 15.17 16.98 -3.04
N SER A 66 14.02 16.54 -2.51
CA SER A 66 13.61 15.16 -2.30
C SER A 66 12.20 14.92 -2.85
N SER A 67 11.98 15.29 -4.12
CA SER A 67 10.66 15.21 -4.76
C SER A 67 10.16 13.79 -4.98
N LYS A 68 10.99 12.78 -4.71
CA LYS A 68 10.66 11.36 -4.84
C LYS A 68 11.21 10.56 -3.67
N PHE A 69 10.38 9.68 -3.12
CA PHE A 69 10.75 8.72 -2.08
C PHE A 69 10.20 7.35 -2.43
N SER A 70 10.91 6.27 -2.12
CA SER A 70 10.44 4.91 -2.39
C SER A 70 10.69 4.00 -1.21
N ILE A 71 9.71 3.14 -0.92
CA ILE A 71 9.79 2.13 0.13
C ILE A 71 9.49 0.76 -0.46
N ASP A 72 10.22 -0.24 0.00
CA ASP A 72 9.81 -1.62 -0.21
C ASP A 72 8.77 -2.00 0.85
N ALA A 73 7.68 -2.61 0.40
CA ALA A 73 6.71 -3.27 1.24
C ALA A 73 6.64 -4.75 0.87
N GLN A 74 6.45 -5.60 1.86
CA GLN A 74 6.14 -7.01 1.62
C GLN A 74 4.89 -7.33 2.41
N ASP A 75 3.93 -7.94 1.75
CA ASP A 75 2.76 -8.44 2.42
C ASP A 75 3.03 -9.84 2.99
N VAL A 76 2.46 -10.15 4.16
CA VAL A 76 2.67 -11.43 4.83
C VAL A 76 1.34 -12.15 4.98
N ASN A 77 1.32 -13.42 4.59
CA ASN A 77 0.15 -14.27 4.69
C ASN A 77 0.46 -15.49 5.58
N SER A 78 0.77 -15.21 6.84
CA SER A 78 1.06 -16.21 7.88
C SER A 78 0.42 -15.84 9.22
N GLY A 79 0.15 -16.84 10.06
CA GLY A 79 -0.41 -16.64 11.40
C GLY A 79 -1.69 -15.79 11.41
N ALA A 80 -1.69 -14.72 12.22
CA ALA A 80 -2.83 -13.82 12.36
C ALA A 80 -3.13 -12.98 11.09
N CYS A 81 -2.26 -12.99 10.08
CA CYS A 81 -2.42 -12.24 8.84
C CYS A 81 -3.12 -13.02 7.72
N VAL A 82 -3.38 -14.32 7.92
CA VAL A 82 -4.05 -15.15 6.93
C VAL A 82 -5.49 -14.66 6.71
N GLY A 83 -5.83 -14.39 5.44
CA GLY A 83 -7.18 -13.96 5.05
C GLY A 83 -7.60 -12.60 5.60
N ARG A 84 -6.65 -11.80 6.14
CA ARG A 84 -6.91 -10.43 6.60
C ARG A 84 -6.53 -9.42 5.54
N GLN A 85 -7.18 -8.25 5.61
CA GLN A 85 -6.69 -7.07 4.92
C GLN A 85 -5.30 -6.69 5.46
N LYS A 86 -4.39 -6.44 4.53
CA LYS A 86 -3.02 -6.00 4.76
C LYS A 86 -2.93 -4.53 4.37
N LYS A 87 -2.28 -3.67 5.14
CA LYS A 87 -2.28 -2.22 4.84
C LYS A 87 -1.12 -1.45 5.48
N ILE A 88 -0.75 -0.35 4.83
CA ILE A 88 0.05 0.72 5.42
C ILE A 88 -0.73 2.03 5.30
N VAL A 89 -0.76 2.80 6.39
CA VAL A 89 -1.47 4.08 6.47
C VAL A 89 -0.49 5.18 6.85
N TRP A 90 -0.54 6.29 6.13
CA TRP A 90 0.24 7.50 6.37
C TRP A 90 -0.68 8.68 6.64
N LEU A 91 -0.33 9.49 7.63
CA LEU A 91 -0.80 10.87 7.73
C LEU A 91 0.06 11.73 6.82
N VAL A 92 -0.58 12.59 6.03
CA VAL A 92 0.06 13.52 5.10
C VAL A 92 -0.31 14.93 5.53
N SER A 93 0.71 15.73 5.82
CA SER A 93 0.59 17.14 6.20
C SER A 93 1.27 18.02 5.15
N ARG A 94 0.62 19.12 4.76
CA ARG A 94 1.12 20.12 3.80
C ARG A 94 1.26 21.46 4.51
N THR A 95 2.35 21.63 5.25
CA THR A 95 2.63 22.83 6.05
C THR A 95 3.98 23.43 5.69
N LEU A 96 4.19 24.72 5.97
CA LEU A 96 5.48 25.39 5.72
C LEU A 96 6.61 24.91 6.64
N LEU A 97 6.25 24.47 7.85
CA LEU A 97 7.18 23.99 8.86
C LEU A 97 6.84 22.54 9.23
N PRO A 98 7.85 21.72 9.61
CA PRO A 98 7.62 20.37 10.07
C PRO A 98 6.66 20.37 11.26
N PRO A 99 5.60 19.56 11.25
CA PRO A 99 4.70 19.47 12.40
C PRO A 99 5.46 18.87 13.60
N THR A 100 5.28 19.47 14.77
CA THR A 100 5.89 19.02 16.04
C THR A 100 5.11 17.90 16.74
N GLY A 101 4.06 17.38 16.08
CA GLY A 101 3.14 16.36 16.58
C GLY A 101 2.17 15.89 15.49
N LEU A 102 1.03 15.33 15.87
CA LEU A 102 -0.06 15.03 14.94
C LEU A 102 -0.67 16.35 14.44
N ASP A 103 -0.55 16.61 13.14
CA ASP A 103 -1.15 17.79 12.52
C ASP A 103 -2.68 17.59 12.39
N PRO A 104 -3.52 18.44 13.00
CA PRO A 104 -4.98 18.33 12.87
C PRO A 104 -5.51 18.58 11.45
N GLN A 105 -4.70 19.17 10.57
CA GLN A 105 -5.02 19.36 9.14
C GLN A 105 -4.44 18.23 8.26
N SER A 106 -3.80 17.23 8.86
CA SER A 106 -3.31 16.09 8.10
C SER A 106 -4.46 15.23 7.61
N CYS A 107 -4.26 14.64 6.44
CA CYS A 107 -5.17 13.69 5.83
C CYS A 107 -4.52 12.31 5.76
N LEU A 108 -5.30 11.28 5.46
CA LEU A 108 -4.82 9.90 5.39
C LEU A 108 -4.56 9.51 3.94
N VAL A 109 -3.47 8.79 3.71
CA VAL A 109 -3.23 7.99 2.52
C VAL A 109 -3.00 6.55 2.98
N GLN A 110 -3.67 5.59 2.36
CA GLN A 110 -3.56 4.18 2.69
C GLN A 110 -3.27 3.38 1.43
N PHE A 111 -2.26 2.52 1.52
CA PHE A 111 -2.10 1.39 0.60
C PHE A 111 -2.62 0.12 1.28
N SER A 112 -3.44 -0.66 0.60
CA SER A 112 -4.02 -1.87 1.16
C SER A 112 -4.14 -2.99 0.14
N VAL A 113 -4.07 -4.23 0.63
CA VAL A 113 -4.25 -5.47 -0.13
C VAL A 113 -5.34 -6.29 0.57
N THR A 114 -6.38 -6.65 -0.17
CA THR A 114 -7.57 -7.34 0.35
C THR A 114 -7.85 -8.59 -0.48
N PHE A 115 -8.19 -9.70 0.17
CA PHE A 115 -8.61 -10.92 -0.51
C PHE A 115 -10.13 -10.95 -0.65
N TYR A 116 -10.63 -11.02 -1.87
CA TYR A 116 -12.02 -11.25 -2.19
C TYR A 116 -12.18 -12.65 -2.76
N TRP A 117 -12.96 -13.51 -2.10
CA TRP A 117 -13.11 -14.93 -2.46
C TRP A 117 -13.44 -15.20 -3.94
N ILE A 118 -14.16 -14.29 -4.60
CA ILE A 118 -14.62 -14.43 -5.99
C ILE A 118 -13.67 -13.73 -6.99
N ALA A 119 -12.96 -12.69 -6.54
CA ALA A 119 -12.11 -11.85 -7.39
C ALA A 119 -10.60 -12.09 -7.20
N GLY A 120 -10.22 -12.84 -6.16
CA GLY A 120 -8.84 -12.99 -5.74
C GLY A 120 -8.38 -11.81 -4.89
N TRP A 121 -7.07 -11.67 -4.77
CA TRP A 121 -6.46 -10.54 -4.08
C TRP A 121 -6.48 -9.29 -4.95
N GLN A 122 -6.69 -8.14 -4.31
CA GLN A 122 -6.72 -6.83 -4.94
C GLN A 122 -5.92 -5.83 -4.10
N ALA A 123 -5.23 -4.91 -4.78
CA ALA A 123 -4.44 -3.85 -4.17
C ALA A 123 -5.10 -2.50 -4.47
N ALA A 124 -5.01 -1.55 -3.55
CA ALA A 124 -5.57 -0.22 -3.74
C ALA A 124 -4.84 0.86 -2.93
N VAL A 125 -4.90 2.08 -3.45
CA VAL A 125 -4.53 3.31 -2.76
C VAL A 125 -5.81 4.11 -2.49
N THR A 126 -6.07 4.43 -1.23
CA THR A 126 -7.23 5.20 -0.77
C THR A 126 -6.73 6.42 0.00
N SER A 127 -7.51 7.49 0.06
CA SER A 127 -7.07 8.69 0.74
C SER A 127 -8.22 9.60 1.12
N THR A 128 -8.10 10.26 2.28
CA THR A 128 -9.01 11.32 2.74
C THR A 128 -8.49 12.71 2.39
N CYS A 129 -7.47 12.79 1.53
CA CYS A 129 -6.81 14.03 1.16
C CYS A 129 -7.53 14.68 -0.01
N ASP A 130 -8.51 15.54 0.28
CA ASP A 130 -9.22 16.30 -0.75
C ASP A 130 -8.21 17.03 -1.65
N ASP A 131 -8.18 16.65 -2.92
CA ASP A 131 -7.37 17.20 -3.99
C ASP A 131 -5.83 17.14 -3.86
N LEU A 132 -5.24 16.60 -2.79
CA LEU A 132 -3.77 16.51 -2.69
C LEU A 132 -3.16 15.38 -3.52
N VAL A 133 -3.83 14.22 -3.61
CA VAL A 133 -3.35 13.12 -4.45
C VAL A 133 -3.80 13.35 -5.89
N LYS A 134 -2.84 13.64 -6.77
CA LYS A 134 -3.10 13.82 -8.20
C LYS A 134 -3.42 12.50 -8.91
N GLN A 135 -2.61 11.48 -8.63
CA GLN A 135 -2.73 10.17 -9.26
C GLN A 135 -2.11 9.10 -8.36
N ALA A 136 -2.66 7.89 -8.43
CA ALA A 136 -2.05 6.71 -7.86
C ALA A 136 -2.19 5.53 -8.84
N THR A 137 -1.09 4.79 -9.07
CA THR A 137 -1.05 3.68 -10.04
C THR A 137 -0.38 2.45 -9.43
N CYS A 138 -0.66 1.28 -9.99
CA CYS A 138 0.14 0.08 -9.78
C CYS A 138 0.34 -0.66 -11.11
N GLU A 139 1.52 -1.24 -11.33
CA GLU A 139 1.78 -2.01 -12.56
C GLU A 139 1.03 -3.34 -12.53
N GLY A 140 0.18 -3.55 -13.55
CA GLY A 140 -0.98 -4.43 -13.53
C GLY A 140 -2.24 -3.59 -13.72
N GLU A 141 -3.31 -4.09 -14.35
CA GLU A 141 -4.53 -3.32 -14.65
C GLU A 141 -5.33 -2.86 -13.40
N ASN A 142 -4.70 -2.69 -12.24
CA ASN A 142 -5.29 -2.88 -10.91
C ASN A 142 -5.12 -1.73 -9.92
N CYS A 143 -4.78 -0.52 -10.36
CA CYS A 143 -4.99 0.65 -9.51
C CYS A 143 -5.60 1.76 -10.35
N TYR A 144 -6.91 1.93 -10.21
CA TYR A 144 -7.52 3.24 -10.18
C TYR A 144 -8.88 3.15 -9.47
N ASN A 145 -8.91 3.70 -8.26
CA ASN A 145 -9.88 4.71 -7.84
C ASN A 145 -9.38 5.18 -6.49
N TYR A 146 -8.87 6.41 -6.47
CA TYR A 146 -8.86 7.20 -5.24
C TYR A 146 -10.27 7.09 -4.66
N CYS A 147 -10.41 6.30 -3.60
CA CYS A 147 -11.64 6.21 -2.84
C CYS A 147 -11.48 7.12 -1.64
N ALA A 148 -12.29 8.19 -1.62
CA ALA A 148 -12.44 9.05 -0.44
C ALA A 148 -13.08 8.29 0.74
N ASP A 149 -13.80 7.20 0.44
CA ASP A 149 -14.48 6.33 1.39
C ASP A 149 -14.02 4.87 1.24
N LEU A 150 -13.64 4.26 2.37
CA LEU A 150 -13.18 2.86 2.43
C LEU A 150 -14.33 1.85 2.27
N ASP A 151 -15.57 2.27 2.53
CA ASP A 151 -16.73 1.37 2.58
C ASP A 151 -17.37 1.12 1.19
N ASP A 152 -17.05 1.92 0.16
CA ASP A 152 -17.70 1.86 -1.17
C ASP A 152 -16.71 1.70 -2.34
N CYS A 153 -15.52 1.16 -2.06
CA CYS A 153 -14.46 1.07 -3.06
C CYS A 153 -14.59 -0.20 -3.92
N TYR A 154 -15.27 -0.10 -5.06
CA TYR A 154 -15.36 -1.18 -6.06
C TYR A 154 -14.10 -1.24 -6.93
N MET A 155 -13.39 -2.38 -6.89
CA MET A 155 -12.17 -2.63 -7.66
C MET A 155 -12.49 -3.60 -8.81
N PRO A 156 -12.47 -3.12 -10.08
CA PRO A 156 -13.00 -3.89 -11.21
C PRO A 156 -12.07 -5.02 -11.71
N THR A 157 -10.80 -5.03 -11.32
CA THR A 157 -9.78 -5.87 -11.95
C THR A 157 -9.08 -6.81 -10.94
N LYS A 158 -8.63 -7.96 -11.44
CA LYS A 158 -8.03 -9.06 -10.67
C LYS A 158 -6.52 -8.98 -10.71
N VAL A 159 -5.84 -9.28 -9.61
CA VAL A 159 -4.38 -9.42 -9.60
C VAL A 159 -3.99 -10.90 -9.75
N ASN A 160 -3.04 -11.19 -10.63
CA ASN A 160 -2.37 -12.49 -10.66
C ASN A 160 -1.32 -12.53 -9.54
N PHE A 161 -1.61 -13.27 -8.47
CA PHE A 161 -0.65 -13.57 -7.41
C PHE A 161 0.21 -14.77 -7.84
N GLY A 162 1.54 -14.63 -7.80
CA GLY A 162 2.48 -15.71 -8.10
C GLY A 162 3.59 -15.41 -9.13
N ASN A 163 3.65 -14.19 -9.69
CA ASN A 163 4.85 -13.76 -10.44
C ASN A 163 5.90 -13.21 -9.47
N GLU A 164 7.16 -13.60 -9.66
CA GLU A 164 8.31 -13.21 -8.83
C GLU A 164 8.66 -11.70 -8.91
N GLU A 165 8.11 -10.99 -9.90
CA GLU A 165 8.34 -9.56 -10.05
C GLU A 165 7.63 -8.76 -8.96
N LYS A 166 8.32 -7.76 -8.40
CA LYS A 166 7.73 -6.83 -7.43
C LYS A 166 6.72 -5.92 -8.13
N ASP A 167 5.56 -5.71 -7.51
CA ASP A 167 4.58 -4.77 -8.07
C ASP A 167 4.99 -3.34 -7.70
N LEU A 168 4.96 -2.43 -8.68
CA LEU A 168 5.25 -1.02 -8.46
C LEU A 168 3.97 -0.29 -8.09
N ILE A 169 3.95 0.42 -6.97
CA ILE A 169 2.88 1.34 -6.57
C ILE A 169 3.42 2.77 -6.68
N LYS A 170 2.69 3.68 -7.31
CA LYS A 170 3.07 5.09 -7.44
C LYS A 170 1.98 5.96 -6.86
N ILE A 171 2.34 6.96 -6.04
CA ILE A 171 1.44 7.94 -5.46
C ILE A 171 2.03 9.32 -5.74
N VAL A 172 1.29 10.18 -6.43
CA VAL A 172 1.76 11.53 -6.80
C VAL A 172 0.91 12.58 -6.12
N PHE A 173 1.56 13.46 -5.38
CA PHE A 173 0.96 14.64 -4.76
C PHE A 173 1.05 15.84 -5.70
N LYS A 174 0.01 16.69 -5.70
CA LYS A 174 0.01 18.00 -6.38
C LYS A 174 0.99 18.95 -5.69
#